data_AF-A0A960PTS1-F1
#
_entry.id   AF-A0A960PTS1-F1
#
_cell.length_a   1.000
_cell.length_b   1.000
_cell.length_c   1.000
_cell.angle_alpha   90.00
_cell.angle_beta   90.00
_cell.angle_gamma   90.00
#
_symmetry.space_group_name_H-M   'P 1'
#
loop_
_entity.id
_entity.type
_entity.pdbx_description
1 polymer ?
#
loop_
_entity_poly.entity_id
_entity_poly.type
_entity_poly.pdbx_seq_one_letter_code
_entity_poly.pdbx_strand_id
1 'polypeptide(L)'
;DGTYLRLRTITGGWEIDFPSGEIHKFDSSGRLVQMRDRFNNAVNVTYGASSWTISDTTGRSHTVNLTNLAYYGQSVSSVVLAAFGGTTATYSFTYTQPAVPRSCMDDDPSTSKTITVPLLTRVTLPDASFYDMPQASYYLTQRAAPCTTLEYDVPFEGLLLNMTLPTRGKVEWTYGAYNFPAPLEGEDHPDPMWLTKTTGVKTRTLKFADGTVHGTWTYTQQLPGGQNAQESITQVSTPVGDRTDHYFKVGQDPDPLYGLPFSLLETPAGRTDVFRSSKVYDCTTSGTGCVLKRTLYLKYKTDSPFPGGPEFNPRVEARYTVFHDDGSRWISEDFTDFDGLGHHRTTTLSGNFPSGNAKTIYIGYNPTRGTYPGAFTMPAVTDPWVL
;
A
#
# COMPACT_ATOMS: atom_id res chain seq x y z
N ASP A 1 4.10 -13.82 11.54
CA ASP A 1 4.43 -13.09 10.30
C ASP A 1 4.84 -14.14 9.27
N GLY A 2 4.42 -14.01 8.01
CA GLY A 2 4.38 -15.10 7.02
C GLY A 2 5.22 -14.81 5.77
N THR A 3 6.53 -14.65 5.95
CA THR A 3 7.49 -14.06 5.01
C THR A 3 8.36 -15.06 4.24
N TYR A 4 8.16 -16.38 4.37
CA TYR A 4 8.92 -17.41 3.65
C TYR A 4 8.18 -18.26 2.62
N LEU A 5 8.60 -18.10 1.37
CA LEU A 5 8.11 -18.83 0.21
C LEU A 5 9.11 -19.89 -0.23
N ARG A 6 8.81 -21.19 -0.06
CA ARG A 6 9.65 -22.27 -0.61
C ARG A 6 9.34 -22.51 -2.07
N LEU A 7 10.24 -22.16 -2.97
CA LEU A 7 10.14 -22.66 -4.34
C LEU A 7 10.65 -24.11 -4.44
N ARG A 8 9.78 -25.04 -4.82
CA ARG A 8 10.12 -26.42 -5.21
C ARG A 8 9.94 -26.57 -6.71
N THR A 9 10.95 -27.09 -7.40
CA THR A 9 10.77 -27.52 -8.80
C THR A 9 10.10 -28.89 -8.78
N ILE A 10 9.02 -29.04 -9.53
CA ILE A 10 8.29 -30.29 -9.69
C ILE A 10 8.19 -30.66 -11.17
N THR A 11 7.80 -31.88 -11.48
CA THR A 11 7.52 -32.25 -12.87
C THR A 11 6.39 -31.39 -13.42
N GLY A 12 6.68 -30.63 -14.48
CA GLY A 12 5.71 -29.76 -15.16
C GLY A 12 5.49 -28.38 -14.53
N GLY A 13 6.35 -27.94 -13.60
CA GLY A 13 6.31 -26.57 -13.08
C GLY A 13 6.96 -26.40 -11.71
N TRP A 14 6.35 -25.58 -10.87
CA TRP A 14 6.88 -25.23 -9.55
C TRP A 14 5.80 -25.28 -8.48
N GLU A 15 6.18 -25.46 -7.22
CA GLU A 15 5.33 -25.21 -6.07
C GLU A 15 5.98 -24.16 -5.18
N ILE A 16 5.17 -23.29 -4.57
CA ILE A 16 5.57 -22.33 -3.57
C ILE A 16 4.86 -22.69 -2.27
N ASP A 17 5.61 -23.09 -1.25
CA ASP A 17 5.05 -23.31 0.09
C ASP A 17 5.09 -21.99 0.89
N PHE A 18 3.96 -21.58 1.43
CA PHE A 18 3.80 -20.36 2.25
C PHE A 18 3.86 -20.71 3.74
N PRO A 19 4.26 -19.78 4.63
CA PRO A 19 4.33 -20.05 6.07
C PRO A 19 2.94 -20.17 6.71
N SER A 20 1.91 -19.69 6.03
CA SER A 20 0.50 -19.95 6.36
C SER A 20 0.13 -21.44 6.27
N GLY A 21 1.02 -22.28 5.70
CA GLY A 21 0.76 -23.69 5.42
C GLY A 21 0.08 -23.91 4.06
N GLU A 22 -0.16 -22.85 3.29
CA GLU A 22 -0.68 -22.93 1.93
C GLU A 22 0.45 -23.33 0.96
N ILE A 23 0.09 -24.05 -0.11
CA ILE A 23 0.99 -24.49 -1.16
C ILE A 23 0.39 -24.05 -2.49
N HIS A 24 1.12 -23.22 -3.23
CA HIS A 24 0.71 -22.70 -4.52
C HIS A 24 1.48 -23.42 -5.64
N LYS A 25 0.78 -24.13 -6.51
CA LYS A 25 1.37 -24.82 -7.66
C LYS A 25 1.27 -23.97 -8.91
N PHE A 26 2.35 -23.87 -9.64
CA PHE A 26 2.49 -23.19 -10.92
C PHE A 26 2.81 -24.20 -12.02
N ASP A 27 2.26 -24.00 -13.22
CA ASP A 27 2.63 -24.78 -14.41
C ASP A 27 4.02 -24.38 -14.95
N SER A 28 4.51 -25.07 -15.98
CA SER A 28 5.83 -24.80 -16.58
C SER A 28 5.96 -23.43 -17.25
N SER A 29 4.84 -22.71 -17.46
CA SER A 29 4.83 -21.33 -17.94
C SER A 29 4.80 -20.30 -16.80
N GLY A 30 4.77 -20.77 -15.54
CA GLY A 30 4.74 -19.92 -14.36
C GLY A 30 3.35 -19.44 -13.96
N ARG A 31 2.27 -20.04 -14.51
CA ARG A 31 0.89 -19.67 -14.14
C ARG A 31 0.41 -20.49 -12.96
N LEU A 32 -0.26 -19.84 -11.99
CA LEU A 32 -0.83 -20.48 -10.81
C LEU A 32 -1.97 -21.42 -11.19
N VAL A 33 -1.82 -22.73 -10.97
CA VAL A 33 -2.85 -23.74 -11.30
C VAL A 33 -3.55 -24.32 -10.08
N GLN A 34 -2.99 -24.16 -8.87
CA GLN A 34 -3.63 -24.61 -7.64
C GLN A 34 -3.12 -23.84 -6.43
N MET A 35 -3.98 -23.55 -5.47
CA MET A 35 -3.65 -23.18 -4.10
C MET A 35 -4.27 -24.22 -3.18
N ARG A 36 -3.50 -24.85 -2.30
CA ARG A 36 -4.02 -25.86 -1.36
C ARG A 36 -3.50 -25.66 0.04
N ASP A 37 -4.25 -26.06 1.05
CA ASP A 37 -3.75 -26.16 2.42
C ASP A 37 -3.07 -27.51 2.69
N ARG A 38 -2.56 -27.72 3.92
CA ARG A 38 -1.93 -28.98 4.34
C ARG A 38 -2.92 -30.15 4.49
N PHE A 39 -4.22 -29.87 4.47
CA PHE A 39 -5.29 -30.87 4.57
C PHE A 39 -5.86 -31.24 3.20
N ASN A 40 -5.25 -30.75 2.12
CA ASN A 40 -5.66 -30.93 0.72
C ASN A 40 -7.01 -30.28 0.38
N ASN A 41 -7.49 -29.30 1.15
CA ASN A 41 -8.50 -28.39 0.63
C ASN A 41 -7.82 -27.51 -0.42
N ALA A 42 -8.41 -27.39 -1.60
CA ALA A 42 -7.75 -26.75 -2.72
C ALA A 42 -8.69 -25.88 -3.54
N VAL A 43 -8.12 -24.82 -4.10
CA VAL A 43 -8.66 -24.00 -5.19
C VAL A 43 -7.80 -24.27 -6.42
N ASN A 44 -8.41 -24.71 -7.50
CA ASN A 44 -7.75 -25.06 -8.77
C ASN A 44 -8.09 -24.01 -9.82
N VAL A 45 -7.12 -23.65 -10.66
CA VAL A 45 -7.30 -22.70 -11.76
C VAL A 45 -7.00 -23.41 -13.08
N THR A 46 -7.97 -23.37 -13.99
CA THR A 46 -7.81 -23.85 -15.37
C THR A 46 -7.87 -22.66 -16.31
N TYR A 47 -6.85 -22.51 -17.15
CA TYR A 47 -6.73 -21.41 -18.10
C TYR A 47 -7.22 -21.84 -19.48
N GLY A 48 -8.30 -21.23 -19.97
CA GLY A 48 -8.75 -21.28 -21.35
C GLY A 48 -8.26 -20.08 -22.16
N ALA A 49 -8.60 -20.07 -23.46
CA ALA A 49 -8.19 -18.98 -24.37
C ALA A 49 -8.84 -17.64 -24.02
N SER A 50 -10.09 -17.64 -23.53
CA SER A 50 -10.87 -16.45 -23.23
C SER A 50 -11.53 -16.49 -21.85
N SER A 51 -11.12 -17.42 -20.99
CA SER A 51 -11.68 -17.55 -19.64
C SER A 51 -10.75 -18.33 -18.72
N TRP A 52 -10.86 -18.09 -17.42
CA TRP A 52 -10.26 -18.93 -16.38
C TRP A 52 -11.40 -19.56 -15.57
N THR A 53 -11.30 -20.86 -15.29
CA THR A 53 -12.22 -21.56 -14.40
C THR A 53 -11.51 -21.82 -13.08
N ILE A 54 -12.12 -21.35 -11.99
CA ILE A 54 -11.61 -21.50 -10.62
C ILE A 54 -12.56 -22.42 -9.89
N SER A 55 -12.11 -23.59 -9.46
CA SER A 55 -12.93 -24.59 -8.76
C SER A 55 -12.34 -24.95 -7.42
N ASP A 56 -13.15 -25.41 -6.47
CA ASP A 56 -12.66 -25.87 -5.17
C ASP A 56 -12.99 -27.33 -4.87
N THR A 57 -12.39 -27.87 -3.81
CA THR A 57 -12.59 -29.25 -3.36
C THR A 57 -14.00 -29.56 -2.86
N THR A 58 -14.85 -28.54 -2.68
CA THR A 58 -16.26 -28.70 -2.30
C THR A 58 -17.20 -28.74 -3.50
N GLY A 59 -16.68 -28.60 -4.73
CA GLY A 59 -17.48 -28.63 -5.96
C GLY A 59 -18.01 -27.26 -6.39
N ARG A 60 -17.61 -26.15 -5.74
CA ARG A 60 -17.94 -24.81 -6.24
C ARG A 60 -17.07 -24.48 -7.44
N SER A 61 -17.64 -23.75 -8.40
CA SER A 61 -16.94 -23.29 -9.59
C SER A 61 -17.26 -21.83 -9.87
N HIS A 62 -16.23 -21.07 -10.21
CA HIS A 62 -16.26 -19.66 -10.59
C HIS A 62 -15.60 -19.53 -11.96
N THR A 63 -16.00 -18.52 -12.73
CA THR A 63 -15.44 -18.26 -14.06
C THR A 63 -15.06 -16.80 -14.18
N VAL A 64 -13.82 -16.53 -14.56
CA VAL A 64 -13.34 -15.21 -15.00
C VAL A 64 -13.37 -15.22 -16.52
N ASN A 65 -14.29 -14.47 -17.14
CA ASN A 65 -14.32 -14.32 -18.59
C ASN A 65 -13.40 -13.15 -18.99
N LEU A 66 -12.70 -13.32 -20.09
CA LEU A 66 -11.77 -12.35 -20.64
C LEU A 66 -12.30 -11.79 -21.96
N THR A 67 -11.97 -10.54 -22.24
CA THR A 67 -12.14 -9.91 -23.55
C THR A 67 -10.79 -9.42 -24.02
N ASN A 68 -10.63 -9.29 -25.34
CA ASN A 68 -9.43 -8.72 -25.91
C ASN A 68 -9.55 -7.20 -25.95
N LEU A 69 -8.59 -6.50 -25.34
CA LEU A 69 -8.43 -5.05 -25.43
C LEU A 69 -7.12 -4.76 -26.17
N ALA A 70 -7.14 -3.75 -27.03
CA ALA A 70 -5.95 -3.33 -27.76
C ALA A 70 -4.84 -2.95 -26.77
N TYR A 71 -3.58 -3.18 -27.17
CA TYR A 71 -2.36 -2.93 -26.39
C TYR A 71 -2.13 -3.86 -25.17
N TYR A 72 -3.14 -4.15 -24.36
CA TYR A 72 -3.00 -4.99 -23.15
C TYR A 72 -3.27 -6.49 -23.36
N GLY A 73 -3.73 -6.86 -24.56
CA GLY A 73 -4.07 -8.25 -24.88
C GLY A 73 -5.42 -8.61 -24.28
N GLN A 74 -5.45 -9.07 -23.03
CA GLN A 74 -6.66 -9.56 -22.35
C GLN A 74 -7.02 -8.72 -21.13
N SER A 75 -8.31 -8.57 -20.87
CA SER A 75 -8.84 -7.95 -19.66
C SER A 75 -10.11 -8.66 -19.19
N VAL A 76 -10.40 -8.57 -17.89
CA VAL A 76 -11.57 -9.24 -17.30
C VAL A 76 -12.84 -8.58 -17.80
N SER A 77 -13.72 -9.32 -18.47
CA SER A 77 -15.03 -8.85 -18.94
C SER A 77 -16.16 -9.18 -17.97
N SER A 78 -16.08 -10.33 -17.30
CA SER A 78 -16.99 -10.68 -16.20
C SER A 78 -16.38 -11.70 -15.25
N VAL A 79 -16.89 -11.72 -14.02
CA VAL A 79 -16.61 -12.74 -13.02
C VAL A 79 -17.94 -13.35 -12.60
N VAL A 80 -18.11 -14.64 -12.86
CA VAL A 80 -19.29 -15.42 -12.49
C VAL A 80 -18.92 -16.25 -11.26
N LEU A 81 -19.54 -15.97 -10.12
CA LEU A 81 -19.29 -16.68 -8.87
C LEU A 81 -20.44 -17.64 -8.56
N ALA A 82 -20.12 -18.85 -8.09
CA ALA A 82 -21.11 -19.70 -7.43
C ALA A 82 -21.71 -18.96 -6.21
N ALA A 83 -23.04 -18.95 -6.10
CA ALA A 83 -23.81 -18.33 -5.03
C ALA A 83 -24.72 -19.39 -4.35
N PHE A 84 -25.41 -18.99 -3.28
CA PHE A 84 -26.28 -19.89 -2.53
C PHE A 84 -27.42 -20.46 -3.38
N GLY A 85 -27.92 -21.64 -3.00
CA GLY A 85 -29.05 -22.28 -3.66
C GLY A 85 -28.75 -22.77 -5.09
N GLY A 86 -27.48 -22.97 -5.44
CA GLY A 86 -27.08 -23.40 -6.78
C GLY A 86 -27.20 -22.29 -7.84
N THR A 87 -27.27 -21.03 -7.42
CA THR A 87 -27.33 -19.87 -8.31
C THR A 87 -25.95 -19.30 -8.59
N THR A 88 -25.87 -18.26 -9.44
CA THR A 88 -24.63 -17.55 -9.74
C THR A 88 -24.76 -16.05 -9.53
N ALA A 89 -23.71 -15.42 -9.05
CA ALA A 89 -23.54 -13.99 -8.95
C ALA A 89 -22.59 -13.50 -10.05
N THR A 90 -23.09 -12.71 -11.01
CA THR A 90 -22.29 -12.21 -12.14
C THR A 90 -21.93 -10.75 -11.93
N TYR A 91 -20.62 -10.46 -11.99
CA TYR A 91 -20.06 -9.12 -12.03
C TYR A 91 -19.56 -8.84 -13.44
N SER A 92 -19.93 -7.72 -14.05
CA SER A 92 -19.52 -7.37 -15.41
C SER A 92 -18.69 -6.09 -15.41
N PHE A 93 -17.64 -6.06 -16.23
CA PHE A 93 -16.65 -4.98 -16.29
C PHE A 93 -16.69 -4.35 -17.69
N THR A 94 -16.97 -3.06 -17.74
CA THR A 94 -17.05 -2.30 -18.99
C THR A 94 -15.84 -1.39 -19.11
N TYR A 95 -15.25 -1.31 -20.30
CA TYR A 95 -14.08 -0.48 -20.57
C TYR A 95 -14.35 0.47 -21.74
N THR A 96 -13.66 1.61 -21.73
CA THR A 96 -13.41 2.41 -22.94
C THR A 96 -11.92 2.38 -23.26
N GLN A 97 -11.54 2.61 -24.51
CA GLN A 97 -10.14 2.61 -24.95
C GLN A 97 -9.76 3.97 -25.56
N PRO A 98 -9.76 5.07 -24.78
CA PRO A 98 -9.34 6.35 -25.30
C PRO A 98 -7.84 6.38 -25.60
N ALA A 99 -7.45 7.20 -26.58
CA ALA A 99 -6.09 7.68 -26.68
C ALA A 99 -5.88 8.73 -25.59
N VAL A 100 -5.02 8.43 -24.63
CA VAL A 100 -4.61 9.37 -23.59
C VAL A 100 -3.26 9.96 -23.98
N PRO A 101 -3.04 11.25 -23.72
CA PRO A 101 -1.73 11.83 -23.92
C PRO A 101 -0.72 11.22 -22.96
N ARG A 102 0.51 11.05 -23.42
CA ARG A 102 1.62 10.71 -22.54
C ARG A 102 1.99 11.92 -21.69
N SER A 103 2.77 11.70 -20.63
CA SER A 103 3.38 12.81 -19.91
C SER A 103 4.09 13.71 -20.91
N CYS A 104 3.94 15.02 -20.76
CA CYS A 104 4.66 16.00 -21.54
C CYS A 104 6.19 15.98 -21.28
N MET A 105 6.66 15.20 -20.30
CA MET A 105 8.08 14.88 -20.09
C MET A 105 8.58 13.75 -21.00
N ASP A 106 7.69 13.08 -21.74
CA ASP A 106 8.08 12.11 -22.78
C ASP A 106 8.55 12.86 -24.03
N ASP A 107 9.86 13.10 -24.08
CA ASP A 107 10.58 13.75 -25.17
C ASP A 107 11.17 12.75 -26.16
N ASP A 108 11.02 11.44 -25.94
CA ASP A 108 11.53 10.41 -26.83
C ASP A 108 10.86 10.54 -28.22
N PRO A 109 11.62 10.83 -29.29
CA PRO A 109 11.06 10.99 -30.62
C PRO A 109 10.53 9.67 -31.21
N SER A 110 10.88 8.53 -30.62
CA SER A 110 10.43 7.20 -31.04
C SER A 110 9.08 6.79 -30.43
N THR A 111 8.59 7.51 -29.43
CA THR A 111 7.31 7.24 -28.78
C THR A 111 6.19 8.10 -29.38
N SER A 112 5.01 7.49 -29.54
CA SER A 112 3.80 8.25 -29.89
C SER A 112 3.44 9.20 -28.75
N LYS A 113 3.04 10.43 -29.08
CA LYS A 113 2.59 11.43 -28.09
C LYS A 113 1.32 11.03 -27.34
N THR A 114 0.60 10.03 -27.82
CA THR A 114 -0.53 9.41 -27.12
C THR A 114 -0.34 7.90 -26.99
N ILE A 115 -1.00 7.31 -26.00
CA ILE A 115 -1.10 5.87 -25.77
C ILE A 115 -2.57 5.49 -25.62
N THR A 116 -3.01 4.40 -26.24
CA THR A 116 -4.37 3.87 -26.04
C THR A 116 -4.37 2.99 -24.81
N VAL A 117 -5.22 3.33 -23.82
CA VAL A 117 -5.33 2.58 -22.56
C VAL A 117 -6.78 2.15 -22.30
N PRO A 118 -7.02 0.92 -21.82
CA PRO A 118 -8.33 0.49 -21.39
C PRO A 118 -8.64 1.10 -20.03
N LEU A 119 -9.58 2.04 -20.01
CA LEU A 119 -10.12 2.61 -18.77
C LEU A 119 -11.36 1.82 -18.36
N LEU A 120 -11.37 1.30 -17.15
CA LEU A 120 -12.56 0.67 -16.56
C LEU A 120 -13.61 1.76 -16.29
N THR A 121 -14.78 1.67 -16.91
CA THR A 121 -15.82 2.69 -16.81
C THR A 121 -17.02 2.28 -15.98
N ARG A 122 -17.26 0.98 -15.82
CA ARG A 122 -18.36 0.47 -15.00
C ARG A 122 -18.07 -0.93 -14.46
N VAL A 123 -18.53 -1.17 -13.24
CA VAL A 123 -18.66 -2.52 -12.67
C VAL A 123 -20.14 -2.74 -12.34
N THR A 124 -20.81 -3.62 -13.08
CA THR A 124 -22.20 -4.02 -12.82
C THR A 124 -22.22 -5.22 -11.87
N LEU A 125 -23.01 -5.12 -10.81
CA LEU A 125 -23.16 -6.13 -9.77
C LEU A 125 -24.30 -7.13 -10.13
N PRO A 126 -24.41 -8.26 -9.41
CA PRO A 126 -25.41 -9.29 -9.71
C PRO A 126 -26.87 -8.81 -9.63
N ASP A 127 -27.15 -7.77 -8.84
CA ASP A 127 -28.47 -7.16 -8.68
C ASP A 127 -28.73 -6.01 -9.68
N ALA A 128 -27.89 -5.89 -10.71
CA ALA A 128 -27.88 -4.83 -11.72
C ALA A 128 -27.55 -3.41 -11.20
N SER A 129 -27.28 -3.25 -9.90
CA SER A 129 -26.65 -2.03 -9.40
C SER A 129 -25.21 -1.94 -9.89
N PHE A 130 -24.57 -0.77 -9.81
CA PHE A 130 -23.26 -0.59 -10.43
C PHE A 130 -22.40 0.48 -9.76
N TYR A 131 -21.09 0.30 -9.86
CA TYR A 131 -20.12 1.38 -9.73
C TYR A 131 -19.92 2.02 -11.09
N ASP A 132 -19.92 3.34 -11.16
CA ASP A 132 -19.75 4.10 -12.41
C ASP A 132 -18.57 5.06 -12.31
N MET A 133 -17.65 4.98 -13.25
CA MET A 133 -16.54 5.92 -13.42
C MET A 133 -16.33 6.16 -14.92
N PRO A 134 -17.24 6.87 -15.60
CA PRO A 134 -17.12 7.14 -17.04
C PRO A 134 -15.77 7.84 -17.36
N GLN A 135 -15.39 7.89 -18.63
CA GLN A 135 -14.11 8.48 -19.05
C GLN A 135 -13.88 9.90 -18.49
N ALA A 136 -14.93 10.72 -18.36
CA ALA A 136 -14.88 12.07 -17.78
C ALA A 136 -14.57 12.10 -16.27
N SER A 137 -14.66 10.95 -15.59
CA SER A 137 -14.27 10.77 -14.21
C SER A 137 -12.78 10.53 -14.03
N TYR A 138 -12.00 10.48 -15.12
CA TYR A 138 -10.55 10.41 -15.08
C TYR A 138 -9.94 11.75 -15.49
N TYR A 139 -8.81 12.09 -14.89
CA TYR A 139 -7.98 13.21 -15.33
C TYR A 139 -7.19 12.77 -16.57
N LEU A 140 -7.64 13.13 -17.78
CA LEU A 140 -7.03 12.66 -19.05
C LEU A 140 -6.45 13.79 -19.89
N THR A 141 -6.46 15.03 -19.39
CA THR A 141 -5.95 16.19 -20.11
C THR A 141 -4.43 16.21 -19.99
N GLN A 142 -3.73 16.22 -21.12
CA GLN A 142 -2.29 16.46 -21.11
C GLN A 142 -2.04 17.85 -20.57
N ARG A 143 -1.01 18.00 -19.75
CA ARG A 143 -0.50 19.33 -19.45
C ARG A 143 -0.02 20.01 -20.75
N ALA A 144 -0.42 21.26 -20.94
CA ALA A 144 0.06 22.07 -22.07
C ALA A 144 1.57 22.32 -21.94
N ALA A 145 2.30 22.15 -23.04
CA ALA A 145 3.72 22.53 -23.11
C ALA A 145 3.88 24.06 -22.96
N PRO A 146 5.01 24.54 -22.43
CA PRO A 146 6.19 23.78 -22.02
C PRO A 146 6.01 23.10 -20.65
N CYS A 147 6.39 21.82 -20.56
CA CYS A 147 6.61 21.18 -19.27
C CYS A 147 7.94 21.62 -18.71
N THR A 148 7.95 22.89 -18.29
CA THR A 148 9.06 23.44 -17.55
C THR A 148 9.13 22.76 -16.19
N THR A 149 10.34 22.71 -15.68
CA THR A 149 10.72 22.21 -14.35
C THR A 149 9.91 22.81 -13.20
N LEU A 150 9.20 23.92 -13.40
CA LEU A 150 8.70 24.75 -12.30
C LEU A 150 7.23 24.55 -11.91
N GLU A 151 6.45 23.74 -12.59
CA GLU A 151 4.99 23.74 -12.37
C GLU A 151 4.37 22.33 -12.42
N TYR A 152 4.85 21.47 -11.52
CA TYR A 152 4.24 20.19 -11.14
C TYR A 152 3.00 20.34 -10.21
N ASP A 153 2.28 21.47 -10.27
CA ASP A 153 1.11 21.72 -9.41
C ASP A 153 -0.19 21.04 -9.90
N VAL A 154 -0.11 20.32 -11.01
CA VAL A 154 -1.25 19.72 -11.70
C VAL A 154 -1.21 18.19 -11.57
N PRO A 155 -2.33 17.51 -11.27
CA PRO A 155 -2.39 16.06 -11.23
C PRO A 155 -1.90 15.38 -12.52
N PHE A 156 -1.28 14.21 -12.36
CA PHE A 156 -0.88 13.35 -13.49
C PHE A 156 -2.10 12.74 -14.21
N GLU A 157 -1.91 12.42 -15.49
CA GLU A 157 -2.91 11.74 -16.30
C GLU A 157 -3.27 10.35 -15.71
N GLY A 158 -4.53 9.94 -15.82
CA GLY A 158 -5.04 8.66 -15.37
C GLY A 158 -5.59 8.65 -13.93
N LEU A 159 -5.47 9.74 -13.17
CA LEU A 159 -6.02 9.83 -11.82
C LEU A 159 -7.56 9.83 -11.83
N LEU A 160 -8.17 9.08 -10.93
CA LEU A 160 -9.63 9.01 -10.78
C LEU A 160 -10.14 10.22 -9.99
N LEU A 161 -10.97 11.04 -10.62
CA LEU A 161 -11.58 12.25 -10.06
C LEU A 161 -12.89 11.97 -9.31
N ASN A 162 -13.68 10.99 -9.77
CA ASN A 162 -14.91 10.61 -9.09
C ASN A 162 -15.37 9.19 -9.43
N MET A 163 -16.24 8.63 -8.58
CA MET A 163 -16.90 7.35 -8.78
C MET A 163 -18.30 7.41 -8.20
N THR A 164 -19.31 7.04 -9.00
CA THR A 164 -20.67 6.80 -8.53
C THR A 164 -20.77 5.41 -7.93
N LEU A 165 -21.37 5.30 -6.76
CA LEU A 165 -21.58 4.06 -6.03
C LEU A 165 -22.91 3.40 -6.44
N PRO A 166 -23.12 2.10 -6.14
CA PRO A 166 -24.41 1.42 -6.34
C PRO A 166 -25.61 2.13 -5.71
N THR A 167 -25.39 2.84 -4.61
CA THR A 167 -26.39 3.66 -3.92
C THR A 167 -26.68 5.00 -4.61
N ARG A 168 -26.08 5.25 -5.79
CA ARG A 168 -26.06 6.51 -6.55
C ARG A 168 -25.34 7.68 -5.87
N GLY A 169 -24.87 7.51 -4.64
CA GLY A 169 -23.93 8.44 -4.02
C GLY A 169 -22.60 8.48 -4.76
N LYS A 170 -21.73 9.43 -4.42
CA LYS A 170 -20.43 9.61 -5.09
C LYS A 170 -19.27 9.66 -4.11
N VAL A 171 -18.12 9.19 -4.57
CA VAL A 171 -16.80 9.52 -4.01
C VAL A 171 -16.11 10.43 -5.01
N GLU A 172 -15.59 11.56 -4.55
CA GLU A 172 -14.87 12.52 -5.38
C GLU A 172 -13.51 12.82 -4.76
N TRP A 173 -12.50 13.04 -5.59
CA TRP A 173 -11.14 13.38 -5.17
C TRP A 173 -10.68 14.66 -5.84
N THR A 174 -9.99 15.49 -5.06
CA THR A 174 -9.12 16.53 -5.62
C THR A 174 -7.68 16.16 -5.32
N TYR A 175 -6.80 16.52 -6.24
CA TYR A 175 -5.38 16.25 -6.17
C TYR A 175 -4.60 17.55 -6.23
N GLY A 176 -3.39 17.54 -5.70
CA GLY A 176 -2.49 18.67 -5.80
C GLY A 176 -1.09 18.28 -5.34
N ALA A 177 -0.15 19.19 -5.53
CA ALA A 177 1.24 18.96 -5.20
C ALA A 177 1.50 18.79 -3.70
N TYR A 178 2.37 17.84 -3.39
CA TYR A 178 3.08 17.70 -2.14
C TYR A 178 4.54 17.98 -2.44
N ASN A 179 5.11 18.96 -1.75
CA ASN A 179 6.49 19.39 -1.95
C ASN A 179 7.38 18.77 -0.86
N PHE A 180 8.67 18.64 -1.12
CA PHE A 180 9.67 18.14 -0.19
C PHE A 180 10.94 19.00 -0.31
N PRO A 181 11.80 19.00 0.72
CA PRO A 181 13.10 19.64 0.66
C PRO A 181 13.87 19.26 -0.61
N ALA A 182 14.43 20.25 -1.29
CA ALA A 182 15.34 20.05 -2.41
C ALA A 182 16.80 20.06 -1.93
N PRO A 183 17.69 19.26 -2.55
CA PRO A 183 19.13 19.43 -2.40
C PRO A 183 19.55 20.87 -2.74
N LEU A 184 20.63 21.37 -2.13
CA LEU A 184 21.17 22.69 -2.45
C LEU A 184 21.92 22.62 -3.78
N GLU A 185 21.68 23.58 -4.69
CA GLU A 185 22.42 23.67 -5.96
C GLU A 185 23.94 23.71 -5.72
N GLY A 186 24.69 22.79 -6.32
CA GLY A 186 26.15 22.76 -6.27
C GLY A 186 26.79 21.37 -6.19
N GLU A 187 26.01 20.32 -5.97
CA GLU A 187 26.49 18.95 -6.14
C GLU A 187 26.25 18.48 -7.58
N ASP A 188 27.22 17.78 -8.19
CA ASP A 188 27.21 17.25 -9.57
C ASP A 188 26.10 16.20 -9.85
N HIS A 189 25.07 16.15 -9.01
CA HIS A 189 23.89 15.34 -9.21
C HIS A 189 22.85 16.19 -9.95
N PRO A 190 22.48 15.88 -11.20
CA PRO A 190 21.27 16.44 -11.79
C PRO A 190 20.10 15.96 -10.92
N ASP A 191 19.70 16.82 -9.98
CA ASP A 191 18.76 16.46 -8.94
C ASP A 191 17.48 15.96 -9.57
N PRO A 192 17.09 14.72 -9.30
CA PRO A 192 15.85 14.25 -9.82
C PRO A 192 14.72 14.98 -9.09
N MET A 193 14.15 15.99 -9.72
CA MET A 193 13.00 16.77 -9.21
C MET A 193 11.79 15.89 -8.82
N TRP A 194 11.77 14.62 -9.23
CA TRP A 194 10.80 13.62 -8.75
C TRP A 194 10.96 13.28 -7.25
N LEU A 195 12.08 13.61 -6.61
CA LEU A 195 12.27 13.49 -5.15
C LEU A 195 11.65 14.66 -4.38
N THR A 196 11.51 15.82 -5.00
CA THR A 196 11.13 17.07 -4.34
C THR A 196 9.65 17.39 -4.46
N LYS A 197 8.92 16.65 -5.31
CA LYS A 197 7.49 16.89 -5.53
C LYS A 197 6.73 15.64 -5.99
N THR A 198 5.54 15.44 -5.46
CA THR A 198 4.62 14.37 -5.88
C THR A 198 3.17 14.84 -5.90
N THR A 199 2.30 14.14 -6.64
CA THR A 199 0.85 14.39 -6.59
C THR A 199 0.24 13.58 -5.44
N GLY A 200 -0.50 14.25 -4.56
CA GLY A 200 -1.28 13.60 -3.52
C GLY A 200 -2.72 14.07 -3.49
N VAL A 201 -3.58 13.30 -2.82
CA VAL A 201 -4.96 13.71 -2.55
C VAL A 201 -4.94 14.96 -1.67
N LYS A 202 -5.78 15.95 -2.00
CA LYS A 202 -6.02 17.16 -1.18
C LYS A 202 -7.38 17.09 -0.50
N THR A 203 -8.39 16.58 -1.20
CA THR A 203 -9.68 16.26 -0.58
C THR A 203 -10.24 14.94 -1.10
N ARG A 204 -11.00 14.27 -0.24
CA ARG A 204 -11.89 13.16 -0.59
C ARG A 204 -13.27 13.52 -0.09
N THR A 205 -14.26 13.56 -0.98
CA THR A 205 -15.64 13.95 -0.64
C THR A 205 -16.58 12.79 -0.89
N LEU A 206 -17.42 12.47 0.08
CA LEU A 206 -18.57 11.59 -0.08
C LEU A 206 -19.82 12.42 -0.27
N LYS A 207 -20.65 12.04 -1.25
CA LYS A 207 -21.95 12.66 -1.52
C LYS A 207 -23.06 11.62 -1.52
N PHE A 208 -24.24 12.02 -1.07
CA PHE A 208 -25.47 11.28 -1.24
C PHE A 208 -25.93 11.31 -2.71
N ALA A 209 -26.96 10.53 -3.03
CA ALA A 209 -27.50 10.41 -4.39
C ALA A 209 -28.07 11.71 -4.96
N ASP A 210 -28.57 12.60 -4.10
CA ASP A 210 -29.07 13.93 -4.47
C ASP A 210 -27.95 14.97 -4.66
N GLY A 211 -26.68 14.56 -4.50
CA GLY A 211 -25.50 15.41 -4.62
C GLY A 211 -25.14 16.17 -3.34
N THR A 212 -25.93 16.06 -2.27
CA THR A 212 -25.58 16.67 -0.98
C THR A 212 -24.32 16.02 -0.41
N VAL A 213 -23.44 16.83 0.17
CA VAL A 213 -22.18 16.35 0.75
C VAL A 213 -22.48 15.63 2.06
N HIS A 214 -22.09 14.35 2.11
CA HIS A 214 -22.13 13.55 3.34
C HIS A 214 -20.92 13.84 4.23
N GLY A 215 -19.75 14.03 3.61
CA GLY A 215 -18.56 14.40 4.35
C GLY A 215 -17.35 14.61 3.46
N THR A 216 -16.47 15.51 3.88
CA THR A 216 -15.20 15.80 3.22
C THR A 216 -14.04 15.51 4.15
N TRP A 217 -13.08 14.72 3.68
CA TRP A 217 -11.77 14.57 4.28
C TRP A 217 -10.80 15.51 3.59
N THR A 218 -10.01 16.24 4.37
CA THR A 218 -8.99 17.16 3.85
C THR A 218 -7.61 16.66 4.24
N TYR A 219 -6.69 16.71 3.29
CA TYR A 219 -5.30 16.29 3.44
C TYR A 219 -4.41 17.50 3.22
N THR A 220 -3.72 17.92 4.27
CA THR A 220 -2.88 19.12 4.24
C THR A 220 -1.45 18.75 4.60
N GLN A 221 -0.53 19.03 3.67
CA GLN A 221 0.90 18.87 3.93
C GLN A 221 1.43 20.10 4.65
N GLN A 222 2.28 19.86 5.64
CA GLN A 222 3.11 20.86 6.29
C GLN A 222 4.57 20.42 6.20
N LEU A 223 5.46 21.39 5.97
CA LEU A 223 6.91 21.23 6.02
C LEU A 223 7.46 22.21 7.05
N PRO A 224 7.47 21.85 8.35
CA PRO A 224 8.08 22.70 9.37
C PRO A 224 9.55 22.98 9.03
N GLY A 225 9.91 24.24 8.82
CA GLY A 225 11.26 24.63 8.38
C GLY A 225 11.45 24.76 6.86
N GLY A 226 10.41 24.53 6.06
CA GLY A 226 10.44 24.73 4.60
C GLY A 226 11.48 23.84 3.91
N GLN A 227 12.44 24.44 3.21
CA GLN A 227 13.53 23.71 2.56
C GLN A 227 14.48 23.01 3.55
N ASN A 228 14.53 23.48 4.79
CA ASN A 228 15.32 22.86 5.85
C ASN A 228 14.49 21.85 6.68
N ALA A 229 13.31 21.46 6.20
CA ALA A 229 12.43 20.57 6.94
C ALA A 229 13.09 19.20 7.15
N GLN A 230 13.06 18.71 8.38
CA GLN A 230 13.50 17.36 8.75
C GLN A 230 12.33 16.38 8.86
N GLU A 231 11.10 16.90 8.80
CA GLU A 231 9.87 16.12 8.76
C GLU A 231 8.86 16.72 7.78
N SER A 232 8.07 15.86 7.16
CA SER A 232 6.82 16.25 6.51
C SER A 232 5.65 15.76 7.34
N ILE A 233 4.65 16.60 7.53
CA ILE A 233 3.42 16.27 8.25
C ILE A 233 2.29 16.25 7.25
N THR A 234 1.61 15.12 7.09
CA THR A 234 0.34 15.05 6.38
C THR A 234 -0.79 15.02 7.42
N GLN A 235 -1.46 16.15 7.57
CA GLN A 235 -2.64 16.28 8.41
C GLN A 235 -3.87 15.79 7.63
N VAL A 236 -4.61 14.85 8.22
CA VAL A 236 -5.90 14.38 7.73
C VAL A 236 -6.98 14.89 8.67
N SER A 237 -7.88 15.73 8.17
CA SER A 237 -9.07 16.17 8.89
C SER A 237 -10.29 15.44 8.36
N THR A 238 -11.10 14.89 9.27
CA THR A 238 -12.34 14.17 8.94
C THR A 238 -13.55 15.11 8.87
N PRO A 239 -14.69 14.67 8.31
CA PRO A 239 -15.90 15.48 8.23
C PRO A 239 -16.46 15.90 9.60
N VAL A 240 -16.15 15.16 10.66
CA VAL A 240 -16.62 15.44 12.03
C VAL A 240 -15.64 16.29 12.84
N GLY A 241 -14.54 16.73 12.24
CA GLY A 241 -13.54 17.59 12.86
C GLY A 241 -12.28 16.85 13.33
N ASP A 242 -12.36 15.54 13.58
CA ASP A 242 -11.21 14.75 14.05
C ASP A 242 -10.01 14.87 13.13
N ARG A 243 -8.82 14.83 13.72
CA ARG A 243 -7.56 15.08 13.02
C ARG A 243 -6.56 13.97 13.29
N THR A 244 -5.87 13.52 12.25
CA THR A 244 -4.69 12.65 12.38
C THR A 244 -3.51 13.28 11.66
N ASP A 245 -2.38 13.41 12.34
CA ASP A 245 -1.12 13.85 11.75
C ASP A 245 -0.25 12.63 11.47
N HIS A 246 0.21 12.48 10.24
CA HIS A 246 1.20 11.49 9.83
C HIS A 246 2.54 12.16 9.59
N TYR A 247 3.58 11.68 10.27
CA TYR A 247 4.93 12.23 10.19
C TYR A 247 5.81 11.36 9.30
N PHE A 248 6.62 11.99 8.47
CA PHE A 248 7.55 11.32 7.56
C PHE A 248 8.92 11.97 7.66
N LYS A 249 9.97 11.16 7.60
CA LYS A 249 11.36 11.64 7.61
C LYS A 249 11.65 12.19 6.23
N VAL A 250 12.05 13.46 6.19
CA VAL A 250 12.51 14.13 4.97
C VAL A 250 13.79 14.89 5.27
N GLY A 251 14.38 15.52 4.24
CA GLY A 251 15.60 16.30 4.35
C GLY A 251 16.16 16.61 2.96
N GLN A 252 17.10 17.54 2.89
CA GLN A 252 17.77 17.89 1.64
C GLN A 252 18.67 16.75 1.16
N ASP A 253 19.30 16.05 2.11
CA ASP A 253 20.12 14.88 1.84
C ASP A 253 19.30 13.62 2.17
N PRO A 254 18.81 12.89 1.15
CA PRO A 254 18.04 11.67 1.39
C PRO A 254 18.96 10.59 1.98
N ASP A 255 18.73 10.27 3.25
CA ASP A 255 19.35 9.14 3.94
C ASP A 255 18.50 7.86 3.75
N PRO A 256 18.97 6.67 4.20
CA PRO A 256 18.19 5.42 4.10
C PRO A 256 16.84 5.42 4.85
N LEU A 257 16.58 6.44 5.68
CA LEU A 257 15.33 6.61 6.41
C LEU A 257 14.40 7.62 5.71
N TYR A 258 14.83 8.26 4.62
CA TYR A 258 14.02 9.22 3.86
C TYR A 258 12.71 8.56 3.37
N GLY A 259 11.60 9.26 3.57
CA GLY A 259 10.26 8.81 3.22
C GLY A 259 9.64 7.81 4.20
N LEU A 260 10.39 7.31 5.20
CA LEU A 260 9.81 6.41 6.20
C LEU A 260 8.78 7.16 7.08
N PRO A 261 7.71 6.47 7.54
CA PRO A 261 6.57 7.09 8.21
C PRO A 261 6.84 7.37 9.70
N PHE A 262 7.91 8.11 9.99
CA PHE A 262 8.20 8.67 11.32
C PHE A 262 9.05 9.93 11.23
N SER A 263 9.17 10.66 12.33
CA SER A 263 10.04 11.82 12.49
C SER A 263 10.95 11.65 13.69
N LEU A 264 12.25 11.91 13.50
CA LEU A 264 13.28 11.82 14.54
C LEU A 264 13.14 12.91 15.64
N LEU A 265 12.24 13.88 15.46
CA LEU A 265 12.17 15.07 16.30
C LEU A 265 11.46 14.87 17.65
N GLU A 266 10.76 13.75 17.85
CA GLU A 266 10.06 13.47 19.09
C GLU A 266 10.14 11.99 19.46
N THR A 267 10.48 11.73 20.72
CA THR A 267 10.42 10.42 21.38
C THR A 267 9.49 10.50 22.60
N PRO A 268 8.84 9.41 23.03
CA PRO A 268 8.02 9.40 24.24
C PRO A 268 8.88 9.48 25.51
N ALA A 269 8.27 9.91 26.61
CA ALA A 269 8.92 9.90 27.92
C ALA A 269 9.28 8.46 28.34
N GLY A 270 10.51 8.26 28.82
CA GLY A 270 10.98 6.95 29.29
C GLY A 270 11.44 5.99 28.19
N ARG A 271 11.32 6.35 26.90
CA ARG A 271 11.79 5.52 25.79
C ARG A 271 12.32 6.36 24.63
N THR A 272 13.63 6.48 24.51
CA THR A 272 14.32 7.41 23.58
C THR A 272 14.74 6.78 22.24
N ASP A 273 14.42 5.50 22.00
CA ASP A 273 14.81 4.76 20.79
C ASP A 273 13.67 4.59 19.78
N VAL A 274 12.47 5.09 20.07
CA VAL A 274 11.32 5.11 19.16
C VAL A 274 10.92 6.55 18.85
N PHE A 275 10.48 6.78 17.62
CA PHE A 275 10.29 8.09 17.05
C PHE A 275 8.87 8.29 16.54
N ARG A 276 8.33 9.50 16.67
CA ARG A 276 6.92 9.80 16.41
C ARG A 276 6.52 9.48 14.97
N SER A 277 5.49 8.66 14.80
CA SER A 277 4.92 8.27 13.51
C SER A 277 3.58 8.94 13.22
N SER A 278 2.69 8.96 14.21
CA SER A 278 1.40 9.64 14.06
C SER A 278 0.84 10.16 15.36
N LYS A 279 0.01 11.21 15.26
CA LYS A 279 -0.79 11.74 16.37
C LYS A 279 -2.26 11.76 15.99
N VAL A 280 -3.12 11.28 16.87
CA VAL A 280 -4.58 11.25 16.67
C VAL A 280 -5.23 12.19 17.67
N TYR A 281 -6.03 13.09 17.15
CA TYR A 281 -6.74 14.13 17.88
C TYR A 281 -8.25 13.94 17.72
N ASP A 282 -8.95 14.08 18.83
CA ASP A 282 -10.39 14.28 18.89
C ASP A 282 -10.62 15.78 18.93
N CYS A 283 -11.32 16.32 17.95
CA CYS A 283 -11.51 17.75 17.81
C CYS A 283 -13.00 18.08 17.86
N THR A 284 -13.30 19.30 18.30
CA THR A 284 -14.65 19.85 18.10
C THR A 284 -15.04 19.81 16.63
N THR A 285 -16.34 19.83 16.32
CA THR A 285 -16.85 19.80 14.93
C THR A 285 -16.30 20.92 14.05
N SER A 286 -15.86 22.03 14.65
CA SER A 286 -15.18 23.14 13.97
C SER A 286 -13.69 22.92 13.68
N GLY A 287 -13.08 21.84 14.18
CA GLY A 287 -11.65 21.53 14.05
C GLY A 287 -10.71 22.39 14.90
N THR A 288 -11.24 23.22 15.81
CA THR A 288 -10.46 24.24 16.55
C THR A 288 -10.14 23.86 18.00
N GLY A 289 -10.87 22.93 18.61
CA GLY A 289 -10.63 22.43 19.97
C GLY A 289 -10.08 21.00 20.00
N CYS A 290 -8.90 20.80 19.43
CA CYS A 290 -8.30 19.46 19.31
C CYS A 290 -7.62 19.00 20.61
N VAL A 291 -8.01 17.83 21.10
CA VAL A 291 -7.39 17.13 22.22
C VAL A 291 -6.63 15.92 21.70
N LEU A 292 -5.32 15.85 22.00
CA LEU A 292 -4.50 14.70 21.65
C LEU A 292 -5.01 13.46 22.40
N LYS A 293 -5.33 12.40 21.66
CA LYS A 293 -5.79 11.12 22.21
C LYS A 293 -4.71 10.06 22.15
N ARG A 294 -4.00 9.95 21.02
CA ARG A 294 -2.98 8.92 20.83
C ARG A 294 -1.75 9.45 20.12
N THR A 295 -0.58 8.96 20.51
CA THR A 295 0.64 9.07 19.70
C THR A 295 1.20 7.69 19.43
N LEU A 296 1.44 7.37 18.16
CA LEU A 296 2.19 6.18 17.74
C LEU A 296 3.64 6.58 17.47
N TYR A 297 4.56 5.76 17.93
CA TYR A 297 5.99 5.85 17.68
C TYR A 297 6.49 4.54 17.06
N LEU A 298 7.47 4.66 16.18
CA LEU A 298 8.10 3.55 15.48
C LEU A 298 9.61 3.61 15.65
N LYS A 299 10.24 2.44 15.67
CA LYS A 299 11.68 2.31 15.48
C LYS A 299 11.90 1.48 14.22
N TYR A 300 12.77 1.96 13.35
CA TYR A 300 13.23 1.22 12.20
C TYR A 300 14.66 0.73 12.40
N LYS A 301 14.96 -0.41 11.79
CA LYS A 301 16.31 -0.96 11.65
C LYS A 301 16.59 -1.24 10.19
N THR A 302 17.82 -0.98 9.77
CA THR A 302 18.35 -1.31 8.44
C THR A 302 19.35 -2.46 8.55
N ASP A 303 19.56 -3.16 7.44
CA ASP A 303 20.48 -4.32 7.38
C ASP A 303 21.96 -3.92 7.38
N SER A 304 22.29 -2.77 6.77
CA SER A 304 23.65 -2.21 6.77
C SER A 304 23.71 -0.89 7.54
N PRO A 305 24.76 -0.65 8.34
CA PRO A 305 25.06 0.64 8.95
C PRO A 305 25.77 1.61 7.97
N PHE A 306 26.18 1.16 6.78
CA PHE A 306 26.94 1.98 5.83
C PHE A 306 26.04 2.65 4.79
N PRO A 307 26.02 3.98 4.68
CA PRO A 307 25.47 4.72 3.54
C PRO A 307 26.17 4.25 2.24
N GLY A 308 25.41 3.79 1.23
CA GLY A 308 25.92 3.38 -0.08
C GLY A 308 25.92 1.88 -0.41
N GLY A 309 25.51 0.99 0.50
CA GLY A 309 25.33 -0.44 0.17
C GLY A 309 23.97 -0.72 -0.50
N PRO A 310 23.83 -1.72 -1.39
CA PRO A 310 22.57 -2.04 -2.07
C PRO A 310 21.47 -2.65 -1.17
N GLU A 311 21.70 -2.77 0.14
CA GLU A 311 20.84 -3.50 1.09
C GLU A 311 20.31 -2.56 2.20
N PHE A 312 19.48 -1.59 1.82
CA PHE A 312 18.69 -0.78 2.74
C PHE A 312 17.26 -1.29 2.77
N ASN A 313 17.01 -2.39 3.47
CA ASN A 313 15.66 -2.86 3.74
C ASN A 313 15.25 -2.39 5.15
N PRO A 314 14.67 -1.17 5.30
CA PRO A 314 14.18 -0.71 6.58
C PRO A 314 13.02 -1.59 7.03
N ARG A 315 13.07 -2.04 8.29
CA ARG A 315 12.00 -2.81 8.92
C ARG A 315 11.65 -2.23 10.28
N VAL A 316 10.40 -2.37 10.68
CA VAL A 316 9.95 -1.96 12.01
C VAL A 316 10.56 -2.92 13.04
N GLU A 317 11.36 -2.38 13.95
CA GLU A 317 11.96 -3.11 15.09
C GLU A 317 11.16 -2.86 16.39
N ALA A 318 10.42 -1.75 16.48
CA ALA A 318 9.50 -1.53 17.59
C ALA A 318 8.32 -0.63 17.24
N ARG A 319 7.22 -0.83 17.97
CA ARG A 319 6.03 0.04 17.99
C ARG A 319 5.76 0.46 19.42
N TYR A 320 5.39 1.71 19.62
CA TYR A 320 5.03 2.21 20.94
C TYR A 320 3.85 3.16 20.81
N THR A 321 2.78 2.94 21.56
CA THR A 321 1.58 3.78 21.52
C THR A 321 1.29 4.35 22.90
N VAL A 322 1.12 5.67 22.98
CA VAL A 322 0.66 6.38 24.19
C VAL A 322 -0.81 6.77 24.01
N PHE A 323 -1.62 6.48 25.02
CA PHE A 323 -3.04 6.83 25.16
C PHE A 323 -3.18 7.99 26.14
N HIS A 324 -3.21 9.21 25.60
CA HIS A 324 -3.25 10.46 26.37
C HIS A 324 -4.59 10.68 27.08
N ASP A 325 -5.66 10.07 26.56
CA ASP A 325 -7.00 10.10 27.13
C ASP A 325 -7.26 9.03 28.19
N ASP A 326 -6.29 8.16 28.43
CA ASP A 326 -6.40 7.06 29.40
C ASP A 326 -5.28 7.12 30.44
N GLY A 327 -5.07 8.32 31.02
CA GLY A 327 -4.06 8.55 32.06
C GLY A 327 -2.62 8.34 31.58
N SER A 328 -2.34 8.63 30.30
CA SER A 328 -1.04 8.38 29.65
C SER A 328 -0.60 6.91 29.72
N ARG A 329 -1.57 5.99 29.62
CA ARG A 329 -1.27 4.57 29.44
C ARG A 329 -0.52 4.35 28.13
N TRP A 330 0.25 3.28 28.06
CA TRP A 330 1.03 2.95 26.88
C TRP A 330 1.16 1.44 26.69
N ILE A 331 1.38 1.08 25.42
CA ILE A 331 1.80 -0.25 25.00
C ILE A 331 3.06 -0.15 24.14
N SER A 332 3.89 -1.18 24.23
CA SER A 332 5.11 -1.38 23.46
C SER A 332 5.07 -2.75 22.81
N GLU A 333 5.52 -2.84 21.57
CA GLU A 333 5.81 -4.08 20.87
C GLU A 333 7.26 -4.01 20.38
N ASP A 334 8.11 -4.87 20.91
CA ASP A 334 9.54 -4.93 20.57
C ASP A 334 9.83 -6.22 19.80
N PHE A 335 10.31 -6.07 18.57
CA PHE A 335 10.60 -7.16 17.67
C PHE A 335 12.10 -7.46 17.66
N THR A 336 12.48 -8.69 17.99
CA THR A 336 13.88 -9.10 18.10
C THR A 336 14.09 -10.48 17.49
N ASP A 337 15.36 -10.89 17.39
CA ASP A 337 15.76 -12.14 16.75
C ASP A 337 15.30 -12.19 15.28
N PHE A 338 15.80 -11.20 14.51
CA PHE A 338 15.56 -11.17 13.08
C PHE A 338 16.25 -12.36 12.43
N ASP A 339 15.51 -13.15 11.67
CA ASP A 339 16.02 -14.40 11.10
C ASP A 339 16.74 -14.22 9.76
N GLY A 340 16.92 -12.98 9.30
CA GLY A 340 17.65 -12.64 8.06
C GLY A 340 16.83 -12.79 6.80
N LEU A 341 15.56 -13.17 6.92
CA LEU A 341 14.76 -13.49 5.77
C LEU A 341 13.43 -12.69 5.79
N GLY A 342 13.06 -12.03 6.89
CA GLY A 342 11.86 -11.18 6.94
C GLY A 342 11.04 -11.25 8.23
N HIS A 343 11.37 -12.13 9.18
CA HIS A 343 10.66 -12.22 10.47
C HIS A 343 11.52 -11.82 11.65
N HIS A 344 10.83 -11.37 12.69
CA HIS A 344 11.36 -11.39 14.04
C HIS A 344 10.75 -12.58 14.78
N ARG A 345 11.59 -13.47 15.30
CA ARG A 345 11.11 -14.66 16.03
C ARG A 345 10.53 -14.32 17.39
N THR A 346 10.86 -13.16 17.93
CA THR A 346 10.44 -12.73 19.27
C THR A 346 9.71 -11.40 19.21
N THR A 347 8.48 -11.37 19.72
CA THR A 347 7.74 -10.14 20.03
C THR A 347 7.58 -10.01 21.53
N THR A 348 8.14 -8.96 22.11
CA THR A 348 7.91 -8.61 23.51
C THR A 348 6.89 -7.49 23.60
N LEU A 349 5.73 -7.79 24.18
CA LEU A 349 4.71 -6.82 24.52
C LEU A 349 4.97 -6.33 25.94
N SER A 350 4.95 -5.01 26.14
CA SER A 350 4.97 -4.38 27.46
C SER A 350 3.99 -3.20 27.54
N GLY A 351 3.64 -2.76 28.75
CA GLY A 351 2.67 -1.69 28.96
C GLY A 351 2.44 -1.36 30.43
N ASN A 352 1.57 -0.39 30.70
CA ASN A 352 1.21 0.04 32.06
C ASN A 352 -0.32 -0.01 32.35
N PHE A 353 -1.06 -0.87 31.65
CA PHE A 353 -2.47 -1.13 31.94
C PHE A 353 -2.65 -1.83 33.31
N PRO A 354 -3.86 -1.98 33.85
CA PRO A 354 -4.03 -2.63 35.15
C PRO A 354 -3.68 -4.14 35.15
N SER A 355 -3.77 -4.80 33.99
CA SER A 355 -3.53 -6.25 33.85
C SER A 355 -3.20 -6.61 32.41
N GLY A 356 -2.48 -7.73 32.21
CA GLY A 356 -2.16 -8.25 30.88
C GLY A 356 -1.08 -7.44 30.13
N ASN A 357 -0.26 -6.69 30.87
CA ASN A 357 0.65 -5.70 30.29
C ASN A 357 1.91 -6.26 29.65
N ALA A 358 2.30 -7.48 30.00
CA ALA A 358 3.57 -8.05 29.58
C ALA A 358 3.32 -9.43 28.99
N LYS A 359 3.84 -9.66 27.78
CA LYS A 359 3.76 -10.96 27.11
C LYS A 359 4.91 -11.08 26.13
N THR A 360 5.69 -12.14 26.21
CA THR A 360 6.63 -12.51 25.16
C THR A 360 6.00 -13.60 24.30
N ILE A 361 6.00 -13.38 22.99
CA ILE A 361 5.59 -14.35 21.99
C ILE A 361 6.85 -14.76 21.25
N TYR A 362 7.11 -16.05 21.20
CA TYR A 362 8.18 -16.63 20.42
C TYR A 362 7.61 -17.53 19.34
N ILE A 363 8.10 -17.36 18.12
CA ILE A 363 7.82 -18.23 16.99
C ILE A 363 9.17 -18.69 16.43
N GLY A 364 9.48 -19.97 16.63
CA GLY A 364 10.77 -20.56 16.30
C GLY A 364 10.96 -20.85 14.82
N TYR A 365 10.79 -19.85 13.95
CA TYR A 365 11.08 -19.98 12.52
C TYR A 365 12.58 -20.32 12.32
N ASN A 366 12.96 -21.44 11.72
CA ASN A 366 14.37 -21.75 11.39
C ASN A 366 15.37 -21.62 12.58
N PRO A 367 15.12 -22.23 13.74
CA PRO A 367 15.88 -21.92 14.96
C PRO A 367 17.35 -22.32 14.87
N THR A 368 17.72 -23.20 13.94
CA THR A 368 19.10 -23.66 13.70
C THR A 368 19.89 -22.77 12.74
N ARG A 369 19.29 -21.73 12.16
CA ARG A 369 19.92 -20.87 11.15
C ARG A 369 20.57 -19.63 11.72
N GLY A 370 20.63 -19.48 13.04
CA GLY A 370 21.18 -18.30 13.70
C GLY A 370 20.31 -17.05 13.54
N THR A 371 20.85 -15.91 13.94
CA THR A 371 20.18 -14.59 13.94
C THR A 371 20.95 -13.63 13.03
N TYR A 372 20.22 -12.79 12.30
CA TYR A 372 20.77 -11.78 11.40
C TYR A 372 20.86 -10.39 12.07
N PRO A 373 21.89 -9.58 11.76
CA PRO A 373 23.08 -9.94 10.99
C PRO A 373 24.06 -10.78 11.82
N GLY A 374 24.99 -11.49 11.16
CA GLY A 374 26.06 -12.24 11.83
C GLY A 374 25.93 -13.74 11.71
N ALA A 375 25.31 -14.40 12.70
CA ALA A 375 25.25 -15.87 12.77
C ALA A 375 24.26 -16.51 11.78
N PHE A 376 23.53 -15.70 11.01
CA PHE A 376 22.58 -16.16 10.02
C PHE A 376 23.25 -16.99 8.92
N THR A 377 22.69 -18.17 8.64
CA THR A 377 23.07 -19.02 7.50
C THR A 377 21.86 -19.23 6.60
N MET A 378 21.98 -18.80 5.34
CA MET A 378 20.95 -19.00 4.31
C MET A 378 20.58 -20.49 4.20
N PRO A 379 19.28 -20.86 4.28
CA PRO A 379 18.83 -22.23 4.03
C PRO A 379 19.23 -22.69 2.61
N ALA A 380 19.64 -23.95 2.49
CA ALA A 380 19.90 -24.54 1.17
C ALA A 380 18.59 -24.71 0.39
N VAL A 381 18.66 -24.66 -0.93
CA VAL A 381 17.48 -24.87 -1.81
C VAL A 381 16.79 -26.22 -1.58
N THR A 382 17.53 -27.21 -1.08
CA THR A 382 17.05 -28.56 -0.78
C THR A 382 16.42 -28.70 0.60
N ASP A 383 16.62 -27.72 1.50
CA ASP A 383 16.13 -27.83 2.86
C ASP A 383 14.59 -27.89 2.89
N PRO A 384 13.98 -28.72 3.74
CA PRO A 384 12.54 -28.65 3.97
C PRO A 384 12.24 -27.31 4.67
N TRP A 385 11.36 -26.49 4.08
CA TRP A 385 11.04 -25.20 4.68
C TRP A 385 10.14 -25.38 5.92
N VAL A 386 10.64 -24.85 7.04
CA VAL A 386 10.04 -23.88 7.97
C VAL A 386 8.51 -23.80 8.02
N LEU A 387 7.97 -24.14 9.19
CA LEU A 387 6.77 -23.52 9.77
C LEU A 387 7.18 -22.38 10.68
#